data_AF-A0ABD0P1L8-F1
#
_entry.id   AF-A0ABD0P1L8-F1
#
_cell.length_a   1.000
_cell.length_b   1.000
_cell.length_c   1.000
_cell.angle_alpha   90.00
_cell.angle_beta   90.00
_cell.angle_gamma   90.00
#
_symmetry.space_group_name_H-M   'P 1'
#
loop_
_entity.id
_entity.type
_entity.pdbx_description
1 polymer ?
#
loop_
_entity_poly.entity_id
_entity_poly.type
_entity_poly.pdbx_seq_one_letter_code
_entity_poly.pdbx_strand_id
1 'polypeptide(L)'
;MEDKSLRVADYFVVAGLTDSSKPLEEDVHPEDGGHRSSAQLKAPITDVAVVIRSLGEEVPRGYTCVECTPSGLPAELNGGSLMGPQIFLCYRRGRDKPPLTDLG
;
A
#
# COMPACT_ATOMS: atom_id res chain seq x y z
N MET A 1 -0.20 11.57 47.13
CA MET A 1 1.03 11.71 46.34
C MET A 1 0.63 11.28 44.93
N GLU A 2 0.55 12.23 44.00
CA GLU A 2 -0.01 12.01 42.66
C GLU A 2 0.93 11.15 41.80
N ASP A 3 0.37 10.11 41.16
CA ASP A 3 1.05 9.27 40.17
C ASP A 3 1.40 10.09 38.92
N LYS A 4 2.67 10.49 38.82
CA LYS A 4 3.18 11.24 37.67
C LYS A 4 3.43 10.26 36.51
N SER A 5 2.46 10.16 35.60
CA SER A 5 2.59 9.42 34.34
C SER A 5 3.88 9.80 33.60
N LEU A 6 4.75 8.83 33.28
CA LEU A 6 5.94 9.06 32.45
C LEU A 6 5.50 9.55 31.06
N ARG A 7 5.80 10.81 30.75
CA ARG A 7 5.62 11.37 29.40
C ARG A 7 6.90 11.15 28.61
N VAL A 8 6.84 10.30 27.58
CA VAL A 8 7.88 10.20 26.56
C VAL A 8 7.62 11.30 25.53
N ALA A 9 8.64 12.08 25.19
CA ALA A 9 8.61 13.01 24.07
C ALA A 9 9.65 12.56 23.03
N ASP A 10 9.27 12.57 21.77
CA ASP A 10 10.18 12.30 20.66
C ASP A 10 11.06 13.52 20.44
N TYR A 11 12.33 13.42 20.83
CA TYR A 11 13.34 14.42 20.53
C TYR A 11 14.15 13.94 19.33
N PHE A 12 14.07 14.66 18.21
CA PHE A 12 15.02 14.51 17.12
C PHE A 12 16.03 15.65 17.22
N VAL A 13 17.31 15.31 17.32
CA VAL A 13 18.40 16.28 17.33
C VAL A 13 18.91 16.39 15.90
N VAL A 14 18.89 17.61 15.34
CA VAL A 14 19.56 17.91 14.08
C VAL A 14 20.94 18.48 14.43
N ALA A 15 22.00 17.71 14.16
CA ALA A 15 23.37 18.19 14.32
C ALA A 15 23.94 18.62 12.95
N GLY A 16 24.69 19.72 12.93
CA GLY A 16 25.48 20.13 11.76
C GLY A 16 24.93 21.30 10.93
N LEU A 17 24.00 22.09 11.46
CA LEU A 17 23.48 23.25 10.75
C LEU A 17 24.48 24.43 10.81
N THR A 18 24.97 24.90 9.67
CA THR A 18 25.77 26.15 9.55
C THR A 18 24.88 27.33 9.16
N ASP A 19 25.36 28.56 9.33
CA ASP A 19 24.61 29.80 9.02
C ASP A 19 24.19 29.95 7.54
N SER A 20 24.69 29.08 6.65
CA SER A 20 24.36 29.04 5.22
C SER A 20 23.29 28.01 4.84
N SER A 21 22.75 27.29 5.82
CA SER A 21 21.72 26.28 5.59
C SER A 21 20.38 26.94 5.22
N LYS A 22 19.81 26.53 4.09
CA LYS A 22 18.44 26.87 3.69
C LYS A 22 17.56 25.64 3.92
N PRO A 23 16.31 25.81 4.39
CA PRO A 23 15.33 24.73 4.38
C PRO A 23 15.25 24.16 2.96
N LEU A 24 15.25 22.84 2.84
CA LEU A 24 15.13 22.17 1.56
C LEU A 24 13.70 22.43 1.04
N GLU A 25 13.53 23.42 0.18
CA GLU A 25 12.31 23.55 -0.61
C GLU A 25 12.35 22.39 -1.61
N GLU A 26 11.48 21.40 -1.40
CA GLU A 26 11.48 20.10 -2.08
C GLU A 26 11.04 20.22 -3.55
N ASP A 27 11.95 20.64 -4.43
CA ASP A 27 11.98 20.18 -5.82
C ASP A 27 12.65 18.79 -5.84
N VAL A 28 11.89 17.73 -5.51
CA VAL A 28 12.43 16.36 -5.46
C VAL A 28 11.62 15.42 -6.37
N HIS A 29 12.32 14.90 -7.38
CA HIS A 29 11.88 13.89 -8.31
C HIS A 29 11.53 12.55 -7.60
N PRO A 30 10.50 11.82 -8.07
CA PRO A 30 9.84 10.73 -7.30
C PRO A 30 10.60 9.40 -7.15
N GLU A 31 11.87 9.30 -7.51
CA GLU A 31 12.47 7.99 -7.82
C GLU A 31 13.42 7.41 -6.76
N ASP A 32 13.84 8.15 -5.71
CA ASP A 32 14.77 7.59 -4.72
C ASP A 32 14.31 7.77 -3.27
N GLY A 33 14.29 6.65 -2.55
CA GLY A 33 13.71 6.49 -1.23
C GLY A 33 14.38 7.35 -0.16
N GLY A 34 13.57 8.17 0.50
CA GLY A 34 13.92 8.83 1.75
C GLY A 34 12.89 9.91 2.09
N HIS A 35 12.19 9.75 3.21
CA HIS A 35 11.24 10.72 3.77
C HIS A 35 9.93 10.90 2.99
N ARG A 36 9.03 9.92 3.11
CA ARG A 36 7.65 10.08 2.65
C ARG A 36 6.91 11.00 3.62
N SER A 37 6.71 12.26 3.22
CA SER A 37 5.64 13.10 3.75
C SER A 37 4.36 12.26 3.91
N SER A 38 3.70 12.37 5.06
CA SER A 38 2.43 11.68 5.38
C SER A 38 1.32 11.94 4.35
N ALA A 39 1.52 12.88 3.43
CA ALA A 39 0.59 13.29 2.38
C ALA A 39 0.29 12.23 1.31
N GLN A 40 1.01 11.10 1.20
CA GLN A 40 0.64 10.11 0.16
C GLN A 40 1.03 8.64 0.44
N LEU A 41 0.78 8.16 1.66
CA LEU A 41 0.68 6.71 1.87
C LEU A 41 -0.66 6.20 1.33
N LYS A 42 -0.63 5.32 0.31
CA LYS A 42 -1.82 4.60 -0.18
C LYS A 42 -2.51 3.95 1.02
N ALA A 43 -3.84 4.01 1.08
CA ALA A 43 -4.60 3.32 2.12
C ALA A 43 -4.23 1.82 2.15
N PRO A 44 -4.21 1.17 3.33
CA PRO A 44 -3.86 -0.24 3.42
C PRO A 44 -4.87 -1.11 2.67
N ILE A 45 -4.46 -2.33 2.32
CA ILE A 45 -5.39 -3.33 1.81
C ILE A 45 -6.21 -3.83 3.01
N THR A 46 -7.54 -3.80 2.88
CA THR A 46 -8.46 -4.22 3.94
C THR A 46 -9.27 -5.46 3.55
N ASP A 47 -9.37 -5.73 2.25
CA ASP A 47 -10.16 -6.84 1.73
C ASP A 47 -9.51 -7.40 0.47
N VAL A 48 -9.68 -8.71 0.27
CA VAL A 48 -9.36 -9.43 -0.97
C VAL A 48 -10.60 -10.15 -1.47
N ALA A 49 -10.68 -10.37 -2.77
CA ALA A 49 -11.72 -11.15 -3.42
C ALA A 49 -11.12 -11.92 -4.60
N VAL A 50 -11.75 -13.03 -4.97
CA VAL A 50 -11.41 -13.78 -6.17
C VAL A 50 -12.59 -13.66 -7.13
N VAL A 51 -12.31 -13.43 -8.41
CA VAL A 51 -13.33 -13.38 -9.46
C VAL A 51 -13.04 -14.40 -10.54
N ILE A 52 -14.09 -15.04 -11.04
CA ILE A 52 -14.04 -16.01 -12.12
C ILE A 52 -14.62 -15.38 -13.38
N ARG A 53 -13.77 -14.68 -14.15
CA ARG A 53 -14.20 -13.90 -15.33
C ARG A 53 -14.83 -14.76 -16.41
N SER A 54 -14.38 -16.02 -16.54
CA SER A 54 -14.96 -16.97 -17.50
C SER A 54 -16.41 -17.36 -17.18
N LEU A 55 -16.87 -17.12 -15.96
CA LEU A 55 -18.27 -17.33 -15.54
C LEU A 55 -19.09 -16.03 -15.57
N GLY A 56 -18.54 -14.95 -16.11
CA GLY A 56 -19.21 -13.64 -16.19
C GLY A 56 -19.16 -12.83 -14.90
N GLU A 57 -18.32 -13.21 -13.92
CA GLU A 57 -18.12 -12.39 -12.73
C GLU A 57 -17.34 -11.12 -13.05
N GLU A 58 -17.77 -10.01 -12.46
CA GLU A 58 -17.14 -8.70 -12.59
C GLU A 58 -16.37 -8.31 -11.33
N VAL A 59 -15.47 -7.34 -11.47
CA VAL A 59 -14.73 -6.77 -10.33
C VAL A 59 -15.71 -6.10 -9.37
N PRO A 60 -15.74 -6.47 -8.08
CA PRO A 60 -16.66 -5.86 -7.13
C PRO A 60 -16.42 -4.34 -6.99
N ARG A 61 -17.48 -3.58 -6.70
CA ARG A 61 -17.40 -2.13 -6.56
C ARG A 61 -16.37 -1.73 -5.50
N GLY A 62 -15.45 -0.84 -5.88
CA GLY A 62 -14.39 -0.33 -5.00
C GLY A 62 -13.18 -1.26 -4.84
N TYR A 63 -13.15 -2.38 -5.58
CA TYR A 63 -11.99 -3.25 -5.68
C TYR A 63 -11.17 -2.93 -6.93
N THR A 64 -9.90 -3.30 -6.87
CA THR A 64 -8.95 -3.26 -7.98
C THR A 64 -8.58 -4.70 -8.31
N CYS A 65 -8.80 -5.11 -9.56
CA CYS A 65 -8.33 -6.39 -10.06
C CYS A 65 -6.83 -6.34 -10.35
N VAL A 66 -6.11 -7.38 -9.96
CA VAL A 66 -4.73 -7.62 -10.39
C VAL A 66 -4.80 -8.32 -11.73
N GLU A 67 -4.75 -7.56 -12.83
CA GLU A 67 -4.84 -8.12 -14.18
C GLU A 67 -3.50 -8.62 -14.71
N CYS A 68 -2.40 -7.98 -14.29
CA CYS A 68 -1.05 -8.30 -14.71
C CYS A 68 -0.10 -8.47 -13.52
N THR A 69 0.90 -9.34 -13.68
CA THR A 69 2.04 -9.45 -12.78
C THR A 69 2.95 -8.22 -12.92
N PRO A 70 3.88 -7.98 -11.98
CA PRO A 70 4.85 -6.89 -12.10
C PRO A 70 5.74 -6.96 -13.36
N SER A 71 5.91 -8.14 -13.95
CA SER A 71 6.64 -8.34 -15.20
C SER A 71 5.78 -8.14 -16.46
N GLY A 72 4.50 -7.80 -16.33
CA GLY A 72 3.59 -7.55 -17.45
C GLY A 72 2.92 -8.80 -18.03
N LEU A 73 3.02 -9.95 -17.38
CA LEU A 73 2.29 -11.17 -17.78
C LEU A 73 0.88 -11.15 -17.19
N PRO A 74 -0.12 -11.84 -17.79
CA PRO A 74 -1.43 -11.99 -17.19
C PRO A 74 -1.34 -12.61 -15.79
N ALA A 75 -2.00 -12.01 -14.80
CA ALA A 75 -2.08 -12.51 -13.43
C ALA A 75 -3.26 -13.48 -13.22
N GLU A 76 -3.54 -14.29 -14.24
CA GLU A 76 -4.57 -15.33 -14.18
C GLU A 76 -4.03 -16.50 -13.36
N LEU A 77 -4.69 -16.81 -12.24
CA LEU A 77 -4.19 -17.74 -11.23
C LEU A 77 -4.18 -19.20 -11.71
N ASN A 78 -4.91 -19.50 -12.78
CA ASN A 78 -5.05 -20.81 -13.38
C ASN A 78 -4.45 -20.91 -14.80
N GLY A 79 -3.49 -20.04 -15.15
CA GLY A 79 -3.07 -19.79 -16.55
C GLY A 79 -2.48 -21.00 -17.29
N GLY A 80 -2.10 -22.05 -16.57
CA GLY A 80 -1.65 -23.32 -17.14
C GLY A 80 -2.78 -24.26 -17.59
N SER A 81 -4.05 -23.93 -17.29
CA SER A 81 -5.20 -24.78 -17.59
C SER A 81 -5.90 -24.35 -18.87
N LEU A 82 -5.79 -25.17 -19.92
CA LEU A 82 -6.34 -24.85 -21.25
C LEU A 82 -7.88 -24.65 -21.27
N MET A 83 -8.58 -25.36 -20.37
CA MET A 83 -10.04 -25.37 -20.26
C MET A 83 -10.50 -25.00 -18.84
N GLY A 84 -9.58 -24.48 -18.03
CA GLY A 84 -9.87 -24.08 -16.66
C GLY A 84 -10.64 -22.76 -16.59
N PRO A 85 -11.31 -22.49 -15.46
CA PRO A 85 -11.85 -21.17 -15.19
C PRO A 85 -10.74 -20.11 -15.19
N GLN A 86 -11.06 -18.90 -15.66
CA GLN A 86 -10.17 -17.74 -15.61
C GLN A 86 -10.35 -17.01 -14.28
N ILE A 87 -9.40 -17.19 -13.37
CA ILE A 87 -9.44 -16.76 -11.98
C ILE A 87 -8.48 -15.59 -11.76
N PHE A 88 -8.98 -14.50 -11.17
CA PHE A 88 -8.17 -13.32 -10.86
C PHE A 88 -8.34 -12.86 -9.41
N LEU A 89 -7.26 -12.34 -8.83
CA LEU A 89 -7.27 -11.72 -7.51
C LEU A 89 -7.69 -10.24 -7.62
N CYS A 90 -8.58 -9.82 -6.73
CA CYS A 90 -8.98 -8.44 -6.53
C CYS A 90 -8.65 -8.01 -5.10
N TYR A 91 -8.34 -6.74 -4.89
CA TYR A 91 -8.14 -6.17 -3.56
C TYR A 91 -8.86 -4.83 -3.42
N ARG A 92 -9.25 -4.48 -2.19
CA ARG A 92 -9.75 -3.15 -1.86
C ARG A 92 -8.82 -2.51 -0.84
N ARG A 93 -8.59 -1.21 -1.02
CA ARG A 93 -7.87 -0.37 -0.05
C ARG A 93 -8.84 0.51 0.70
N GLY A 94 -8.63 0.66 2.00
CA GLY A 94 -9.53 1.37 2.89
C GLY A 94 -8.88 1.74 4.21
N ARG A 95 -9.52 2.64 4.95
CA ARG A 95 -9.20 2.95 6.35
C ARG A 95 -10.39 2.72 7.28
N ASP A 96 -11.47 2.15 6.73
CA ASP A 96 -12.71 1.78 7.42
C ASP A 96 -12.58 0.49 8.22
N LYS A 97 -11.52 -0.30 7.98
CA LYS A 97 -11.23 -1.57 8.66
C LYS A 97 -9.73 -1.69 8.95
N PRO A 98 -9.33 -2.57 9.88
CA PRO A 98 -7.91 -2.90 10.09
C PRO A 98 -7.25 -3.42 8.79
N PRO A 99 -5.94 -3.20 8.62
CA PRO A 99 -5.19 -3.74 7.48
C PRO A 99 -5.15 -5.26 7.51
N LEU A 100 -5.18 -5.89 6.33
CA LEU A 100 -4.76 -7.28 6.19
C LEU A 100 -3.25 -7.38 6.38
N THR A 101 -2.82 -8.25 7.28
CA THR A 101 -1.40 -8.43 7.63
C THR A 101 -0.82 -9.74 7.11
N ASP A 102 -1.66 -10.70 6.73
CA ASP A 102 -1.26 -12.03 6.28
C ASP A 102 -2.31 -12.64 5.34
N LEU A 103 -1.89 -13.61 4.52
CA LEU A 103 -2.74 -14.43 3.63
C LEU A 103 -2.29 -15.89 3.77
N GLY A 104 -3.22 -16.79 4.10
CA GLY A 104 -2.96 -18.21 4.34
C GLY A 104 -3.58 -19.15 3.32
#